data_AF-A0A965EPK3-F1
#
_entry.id   AF-A0A965EPK3-F1
#
_cell.length_a   1.000
_cell.length_b   1.000
_cell.length_c   1.000
_cell.angle_alpha   90.00
_cell.angle_beta   90.00
_cell.angle_gamma   90.00
#
_symmetry.space_group_name_H-M   'P 1'
#
loop_
_entity.id
_entity.type
_entity.pdbx_description
1 polymer ?
#
loop_
_entity_poly.entity_id
_entity_poly.type
_entity_poly.pdbx_seq_one_letter_code
_entity_poly.pdbx_strand_id
1 'polypeptide(L)' 'MQLSDFDFDLPQELIATRPVSPRSSARMLVARNGGIEDKIVRDLVDVLNPGDLLVIL' A
#
# COMPACT_ATOMS: atom_id res chain seq x y z
N MET A 1 6.05 23.92 8.23
CA MET A 1 5.42 22.94 7.32
C MET A 1 4.34 23.64 6.56
N GLN A 2 4.49 23.68 5.25
CA GLN A 2 3.50 24.19 4.32
C GLN A 2 2.75 23.01 3.70
N LEU A 3 1.51 23.21 3.28
CA LEU A 3 0.73 22.15 2.63
C LEU A 3 1.44 21.63 1.35
N SER A 4 2.14 22.51 0.66
CA SER A 4 2.93 22.19 -0.54
C SER A 4 4.05 21.18 -0.30
N ASP A 5 4.49 20.99 0.95
CA ASP A 5 5.51 20.00 1.29
C ASP A 5 5.02 18.55 1.06
N PHE A 6 3.71 18.37 0.82
CA PHE A 6 3.05 17.07 0.60
C PHE A 6 2.41 16.95 -0.79
N ASP A 7 2.63 17.92 -1.68
CA ASP A 7 2.08 17.90 -3.03
C ASP A 7 2.94 17.02 -3.95
N PHE A 8 2.29 16.30 -4.87
CA PHE A 8 2.97 15.45 -5.85
C PHE A 8 2.13 15.31 -7.13
N ASP A 9 2.80 15.05 -8.25
CA ASP A 9 2.12 14.82 -9.52
C ASP A 9 1.41 13.45 -9.49
N LEU A 10 0.08 13.48 -9.57
CA LEU A 10 -0.77 12.29 -9.59
C LEU A 10 -1.60 12.29 -10.88
N PRO A 11 -1.16 11.58 -11.93
CA PRO A 11 -1.94 11.39 -13.13
C PRO A 11 -3.33 10.79 -12.82
N GLN A 12 -4.36 11.38 -13.41
CA GLN A 12 -5.76 11.06 -13.10
C GLN A 12 -6.10 9.59 -13.41
N GLU A 13 -5.47 9.01 -14.43
CA GLU A 13 -5.62 7.62 -14.84
C GLU A 13 -5.11 6.60 -13.81
N LEU A 14 -4.26 7.01 -12.88
CA LEU A 14 -3.77 6.16 -11.80
C LEU A 14 -4.74 6.08 -10.61
N ILE A 15 -5.79 6.92 -10.61
CA ILE A 15 -6.83 6.90 -9.58
C ILE A 15 -7.84 5.81 -9.92
N ALA A 16 -7.80 4.71 -9.16
CA ALA A 16 -8.72 3.60 -9.35
C ALA A 16 -10.19 4.02 -9.11
N THR A 17 -11.05 3.85 -10.11
CA THR A 17 -12.50 4.13 -10.00
C THR A 17 -13.31 2.93 -9.51
N ARG A 18 -12.71 1.74 -9.53
CA ARG A 18 -13.30 0.46 -9.08
C ARG A 18 -12.20 -0.42 -8.47
N PRO A 19 -12.54 -1.31 -7.51
CA PRO A 19 -11.57 -2.25 -6.97
C PRO A 19 -11.21 -3.34 -8.00
N VAL A 20 -10.00 -3.87 -7.88
CA VAL A 20 -9.61 -5.10 -8.58
C VAL A 20 -10.34 -6.32 -7.99
N SER A 21 -10.58 -7.34 -8.83
CA SER A 21 -11.15 -8.63 -8.41
C SER A 21 -10.23 -9.78 -8.85
N PRO A 22 -9.80 -10.67 -7.92
CA PRO A 22 -10.10 -10.69 -6.49
C PRO A 22 -9.42 -9.55 -5.71
N ARG A 23 -10.00 -9.09 -4.58
CA ARG A 23 -9.47 -7.94 -3.81
C ARG A 23 -8.01 -8.11 -3.37
N SER A 24 -7.58 -9.34 -3.07
CA SER A 24 -6.23 -9.65 -2.63
C SER A 24 -5.16 -9.58 -3.73
N SER A 25 -5.54 -9.39 -5.01
CA SER A 25 -4.60 -9.15 -6.10
C SER A 25 -4.19 -7.68 -6.26
N ALA A 26 -4.72 -6.78 -5.43
CA ALA A 26 -4.27 -5.39 -5.40
C ALA A 26 -2.77 -5.31 -5.07
N ARG A 27 -2.08 -4.35 -5.69
CA ARG A 27 -0.67 -4.04 -5.37
C ARG A 27 -0.58 -3.52 -3.94
N MET A 28 0.49 -3.89 -3.26
CA MET A 28 0.86 -3.45 -1.93
C MET A 28 2.30 -2.96 -1.96
N LEU A 29 2.54 -1.70 -1.61
CA LEU A 29 3.89 -1.14 -1.48
C LEU A 29 4.38 -1.36 -0.05
N VAL A 30 5.43 -2.16 0.14
CA VAL A 30 6.09 -2.34 1.43
C VAL A 30 7.21 -1.30 1.54
N ALA A 31 6.96 -0.23 2.29
CA ALA A 31 7.94 0.81 2.58
C ALA A 31 8.61 0.57 3.95
N ARG A 32 9.93 0.39 3.95
CA ARG A 32 10.77 0.28 5.16
C ARG A 32 11.83 1.38 5.14
N ASN A 33 12.48 1.65 6.29
CA ASN A 33 13.52 2.68 6.37
C ASN A 33 14.64 2.42 5.33
N GLY A 34 14.64 3.22 4.27
CA GLY A 34 15.64 3.15 3.19
C GLY A 34 15.29 2.27 1.99
N GLY A 35 14.09 1.67 1.93
CA GLY A 35 13.73 0.80 0.81
C GLY A 35 12.23 0.66 0.58
N ILE A 36 11.87 0.41 -0.67
CA ILE A 36 10.52 0.09 -1.09
C ILE A 36 10.52 -1.22 -1.86
N GLU A 37 9.49 -2.04 -1.65
CA GLU A 37 9.28 -3.29 -2.38
C GLU A 37 7.82 -3.36 -2.86
N ASP A 38 7.64 -3.73 -4.12
CA ASP A 38 6.32 -4.04 -4.68
C ASP A 38 5.93 -5.48 -4.35
N LYS A 39 4.77 -5.66 -3.73
CA LYS A 39 4.11 -6.95 -3.47
C LYS A 39 2.63 -6.89 -3.88
N ILE A 40 1.89 -7.98 -3.68
CA ILE A 40 0.42 -7.97 -3.68
C ILE A 40 -0.13 -8.13 -2.26
N VAL A 41 -1.37 -7.68 -2.03
CA VAL A 41 -2.02 -7.77 -0.70
C VAL A 41 -2.06 -9.21 -0.16
N ARG A 42 -2.13 -10.21 -1.04
CA ARG A 42 -2.03 -11.62 -0.64
C ARG A 42 -0.72 -11.97 0.08
N ASP A 43 0.38 -11.27 -0.22
CA ASP A 43 1.70 -11.48 0.37
C ASP A 43 1.85 -10.80 1.74
N LEU A 44 0.79 -10.15 2.27
CA LEU A 44 0.82 -9.50 3.57
C LEU A 44 1.27 -10.46 4.69
N VAL A 45 0.92 -11.74 4.57
CA VAL A 45 1.32 -12.78 5.53
C VAL A 45 2.84 -12.93 5.64
N ASP A 46 3.60 -12.63 4.59
CA ASP A 46 5.06 -12.72 4.57
C ASP A 46 5.73 -11.47 5.17
N VAL A 47 4.96 -10.41 5.41
CA VAL A 47 5.44 -9.14 5.99
C VAL A 47 5.30 -9.13 7.51
N LEU A 48 4.34 -9.91 8.03
CA LEU A 48 4.02 -10.01 9.45
C LEU A 48 4.93 -11.02 10.17
N ASN A 49 5.16 -10.78 11.46
CA ASN A 49 5.89 -11.68 12.34
C ASN A 49 4.93 -12.32 13.37
N PRO A 50 5.28 -13.50 13.91
CA PRO A 50 4.57 -14.06 15.05
C PRO A 50 4.49 -13.06 16.20
N GLY A 51 3.27 -12.83 16.71
CA GLY A 51 3.00 -11.86 17.77
C GLY A 51 2.46 -10.52 17.29
N ASP A 52 2.47 -10.24 15.98
CA ASP A 52 1.83 -9.05 15.43
C ASP A 52 0.30 -9.12 15.58
N LEU A 53 -0.32 -7.99 15.93
CA LEU A 53 -1.77 -7.84 16.06
C LEU A 53 -2.32 -6.98 14.92
N LEU A 54 -3.12 -7.57 14.05
CA LEU A 54 -3.86 -6.83 13.04
C LEU A 54 -5.17 -6.28 13.63
N VAL A 55 -5.25 -4.95 13.80
CA VAL A 55 -6.47 -4.27 14.25
C VAL A 55 -7.29 -3.87 13.03
N ILE A 56 -8.57 -4.26 13.01
CA ILE A 56 -9.52 -4.00 11.93
C ILE A 56 -10.73 -3.28 12.54
N LEU A 57 -11.29 -2.30 11.82
CA LEU A 57 -12.49 -1.53 12.19
C LEU A 57 -13.72 -1.97 11.39
#